data_AF-V7HJ63-F1
#
_entry.id   AF-V7HJ63-F1
#
_cell.length_a   1.000
_cell.length_b   1.000
_cell.length_c   1.000
_cell.angle_alpha   90.00
_cell.angle_beta   90.00
_cell.angle_gamma   90.00
#
_symmetry.space_group_name_H-M   'P 1'
#
loop_
_entity.id
_entity.type
_entity.pdbx_description
1 polymer ?
#
loop_
_entity_poly.entity_id
_entity_poly.type
_entity_poly.pdbx_seq_one_letter_code
_entity_poly.pdbx_strand_id
1 'polypeptide(L)' 'MMTKLENTITVAESARLADVPHQTVSGWIERWPSIVATTSRPRRLYTQKILEIIRARELVFGRETA' A
#
# COMPACT_ATOMS: atom_id res chain seq x y z
N MET A 1 12.87 5.01 -18.92
CA MET A 1 13.04 5.82 -17.69
C MET A 1 11.64 6.06 -17.13
N MET A 2 11.17 5.21 -16.22
CA MET A 2 9.84 5.38 -15.59
C MET A 2 9.90 6.59 -14.65
N THR A 3 8.95 7.49 -14.78
CA THR A 3 8.90 8.73 -14.01
C THR A 3 8.50 8.43 -12.57
N LYS A 4 9.07 9.18 -11.62
CA LYS A 4 8.94 8.98 -10.17
C LYS A 4 7.49 8.88 -9.65
N LEU A 5 6.51 9.37 -10.42
CA LEU A 5 5.08 9.30 -10.12
C LEU A 5 4.43 7.96 -10.45
N GLU A 6 4.93 7.23 -11.46
CA GLU A 6 4.42 5.90 -11.87
C GLU A 6 4.64 4.83 -10.80
N ASN A 7 5.58 5.07 -9.88
CA ASN A 7 5.94 4.14 -8.80
C ASN A 7 5.24 4.41 -7.47
N THR A 8 4.21 5.25 -7.47
CA THR A 8 3.48 5.61 -6.24
C THR A 8 1.97 5.56 -6.43
N ILE A 9 1.27 5.09 -5.40
CA ILE A 9 -0.20 5.04 -5.33
C ILE A 9 -0.71 5.81 -4.12
N THR A 10 -1.93 6.33 -4.19
CA THR A 10 -2.61 6.94 -3.05
C THR A 10 -3.03 5.88 -2.03
N VAL A 11 -3.35 6.33 -0.81
CA VAL A 11 -3.91 5.45 0.24
C VAL A 11 -5.20 4.76 -0.25
N ALA A 12 -6.05 5.46 -1.00
CA ALA A 12 -7.29 4.91 -1.55
C ALA A 12 -7.03 3.84 -2.62
N GLU A 13 -6.05 4.04 -3.51
CA GLU A 13 -5.64 3.04 -4.49
C GLU A 13 -5.02 1.82 -3.82
N SER A 14 -4.18 2.01 -2.79
CA SER A 14 -3.62 0.92 -1.99
C SER A 14 -4.68 0.07 -1.31
N ALA A 15 -5.73 0.70 -0.78
CA ALA A 15 -6.84 0.01 -0.13
C ALA A 15 -7.59 -0.88 -1.13
N ARG A 16 -7.89 -0.34 -2.32
CA ARG A 16 -8.51 -1.09 -3.42
C ARG A 16 -7.64 -2.23 -3.92
N LEU A 17 -6.33 -1.99 -4.08
CA LEU A 17 -5.39 -3.00 -4.57
C LEU A 17 -5.26 -4.19 -3.61
N ALA A 18 -5.32 -3.93 -2.31
CA ALA A 18 -5.17 -4.95 -1.29
C ALA A 18 -6.50 -5.57 -0.83
N ASP A 19 -7.63 -5.10 -1.37
CA ASP A 19 -8.98 -5.41 -0.92
C ASP A 19 -9.15 -5.29 0.60
N VAL A 20 -8.77 -4.12 1.14
CA VAL A 20 -8.91 -3.82 2.58
C VAL A 20 -9.53 -2.45 2.82
N PRO A 21 -10.12 -2.21 4.01
CA PRO A 21 -10.54 -0.87 4.40
C PRO A 21 -9.40 0.15 4.39
N HIS A 22 -9.72 1.41 4.08
CA HIS A 22 -8.76 2.53 4.12
C HIS A 22 -8.01 2.62 5.45
N GLN A 23 -8.70 2.31 6.56
CA GLN A 23 -8.18 2.32 7.92
C GLN A 23 -7.02 1.33 8.10
N THR A 24 -7.10 0.18 7.44
CA THR A 24 -6.05 -0.85 7.46
C THR A 24 -4.76 -0.32 6.84
N VAL A 25 -4.86 0.43 5.72
CA VAL A 25 -3.71 1.07 5.08
C VAL A 25 -3.13 2.17 5.98
N SER A 26 -3.98 2.93 6.69
CA SER A 26 -3.51 3.88 7.71
C SER A 26 -2.69 3.18 8.81
N GLY A 27 -3.14 2.02 9.29
CA GLY A 27 -2.38 1.21 10.25
C GLY A 27 -1.05 0.69 9.70
N TRP A 28 -0.96 0.38 8.39
CA TRP A 28 0.32 0.05 7.76
C TRP A 28 1.27 1.23 7.73
N ILE A 29 0.78 2.44 7.52
CA ILE A 29 1.61 3.66 7.52
C ILE A 29 2.18 3.91 8.91
N GLU A 30 1.39 3.72 9.96
CA GLU A 30 1.83 3.86 11.36
C GLU A 30 2.89 2.81 11.71
N ARG A 31 2.70 1.56 11.28
CA ARG A 31 3.64 0.47 11.53
C ARG A 31 4.91 0.56 10.68
N TRP A 32 4.79 1.03 9.44
CA TRP A 32 5.90 1.11 8.49
C TRP A 32 5.95 2.49 7.80
N PRO A 33 6.50 3.52 8.47
CA PRO A 33 6.58 4.86 7.89
C PRO A 33 7.34 4.92 6.56
N SER A 34 8.25 3.97 6.33
CA SER A 34 9.06 3.89 5.10
C SER A 34 8.26 3.60 3.82
N ILE A 35 6.98 3.20 3.93
CA ILE A 35 6.13 2.98 2.75
C ILE A 35 5.61 4.30 2.15
N VAL A 36 5.69 5.41 2.89
CA VAL A 36 5.23 6.72 2.45
C VAL A 36 6.25 7.34 1.49
N ALA A 37 5.78 7.70 0.29
CA ALA A 37 6.59 8.39 -0.72
C ALA A 37 6.46 9.92 -0.61
N THR A 38 5.27 10.42 -0.24
CA THR A 38 5.05 11.84 0.08
C THR A 38 3.96 12.00 1.13
N THR A 39 4.17 12.95 2.03
CA THR A 39 3.22 13.32 3.08
C THR A 39 2.21 14.38 2.64
N SER A 40 2.44 15.04 1.49
CA SER A 40 1.50 15.99 0.87
C SER A 40 0.16 15.32 0.58
N ARG A 41 -0.94 16.08 0.63
CA ARG A 41 -2.27 15.54 0.26
C ARG A 41 -2.48 15.63 -1.27
N PRO A 42 -2.94 14.56 -1.93
CA PRO A 42 -3.19 13.22 -1.38
C PRO A 42 -1.89 12.46 -1.06
N ARG A 43 -1.84 11.84 0.14
CA ARG A 43 -0.67 11.07 0.60
C ARG A 43 -0.42 9.93 -0.38
N ARG A 44 0.84 9.76 -0.81
CA ARG A 44 1.23 8.67 -1.72
C ARG A 44 2.21 7.72 -1.06
N LEU A 45 2.10 6.45 -1.44
CA LEU A 45 2.84 5.30 -0.93
C LEU A 45 3.62 4.68 -2.08
N TYR A 46 4.78 4.10 -1.80
CA TYR A 46 5.56 3.37 -2.80
C TYR A 46 4.83 2.08 -3.20
N THR A 47 4.49 1.96 -4.50
CA THR A 47 3.70 0.83 -5.02
C THR A 47 4.35 -0.52 -4.69
N GLN A 48 5.66 -0.64 -4.89
CA GLN A 48 6.39 -1.88 -4.61
C GLN A 48 6.27 -2.33 -3.15
N LYS A 49 6.40 -1.41 -2.20
CA LYS A 49 6.31 -1.74 -0.76
C LYS A 49 4.89 -2.18 -0.37
N ILE A 50 3.87 -1.60 -1.01
CA ILE A 50 2.48 -2.05 -0.81
C ILE A 50 2.28 -3.46 -1.34
N LEU A 51 2.81 -3.77 -2.53
CA LEU A 51 2.75 -5.11 -3.09
C LEU A 51 3.46 -6.15 -2.20
N GLU A 52 4.60 -5.79 -1.62
CA GLU A 52 5.33 -6.64 -0.66
C GLU A 52 4.49 -6.91 0.60
N ILE A 53 3.79 -5.91 1.14
CA ILE A 53 2.87 -6.08 2.29
C ILE A 53 1.71 -6.99 1.92
N ILE A 54 1.08 -6.77 0.76
CA ILE A 54 -0.03 -7.61 0.28
C ILE A 54 0.44 -9.06 0.17
N ARG A 55 1.61 -9.28 -0.46
CA ARG A 55 2.17 -10.62 -0.63
C ARG A 55 2.49 -11.29 0.70
N ALA A 56 3.04 -10.56 1.67
CA ALA A 56 3.30 -11.07 3.01
C ALA A 56 2.00 -11.46 3.73
N ARG A 57 0.93 -10.68 3.58
CA ARG A 57 -0.39 -11.02 4.14
C ARG A 57 -0.97 -12.30 3.53
N GLU A 58 -0.92 -12.45 2.21
CA GLU A 58 -1.36 -13.68 1.52
C GLU A 58 -0.61 -14.93 2.03
N LEU A 59 0.68 -14.80 2.35
CA LEU A 59 1.48 -15.90 2.87
C LEU A 59 1.11 -16.29 4.31
N VAL A 60 0.70 -15.33 5.14
CA VAL A 60 0.35 -15.56 6.56
C VAL A 60 -1.08 -16.05 6.73
N PHE A 61 -2.03 -15.45 6.00
CA PHE A 61 -3.47 -15.73 6.18
C PHE A 61 -4.05 -16.65 5.10
N GLY A 62 -3.23 -17.05 4.11
CA GLY A 62 -3.71 -17.69 2.89
C GLY A 62 -4.28 -16.68 1.90
N ARG A 63 -4.41 -17.08 0.63
CA ARG A 63 -5.34 -16.37 -0.26
C ARG A 63 -6.75 -16.73 0.19
N GLU A 64 -7.44 -15.82 0.84
CA GLU A 64 -8.90 -15.89 0.87
C GLU A 64 -9.36 -15.74 -0.58
N THR A 65 -9.55 -16.89 -1.25
CA THR A 65 -10.25 -16.95 -2.53
C THR A 65 -11.65 -16.44 -2.28
N ALA A 66 -11.92 -15.22 -2.75
CA ALA A 66 -13.27 -14.72 -2.96
C ALA A 66 -14.04 -15.62 -3.94
#